data_AF-A0A962FEK3-F1
#
_entry.id   AF-A0A962FEK3-F1
#
_cell.length_a   1.000
_cell.length_b   1.000
_cell.length_c   1.000
_cell.angle_alpha   90.00
_cell.angle_beta   90.00
_cell.angle_gamma   90.00
#
_symmetry.space_group_name_H-M   'P 1'
#
loop_
_entity.id
_entity.type
_entity.pdbx_description
1 polymer ?
#
loop_
_entity_poly.entity_id
_entity_poly.type
_entity_poly.pdbx_seq_one_letter_code
_entity_poly.pdbx_strand_id
1 'polypeptide(L)'
;MPERWLQIKGDPSIRAHLFEQSRIESLFDASIDRVHEIVRALLTRKGVFHAKIHYSSSQLTCWFAADPFCYEKFVREEVFEAGFLDRFPDADHAGRIPVIDEPHIGRVLDEFRRLRLSDETVYLRNGAVNLINGMINMSFSCDGTQYIDHRTFFARLDKFG
;
A
#
# COMPACT_ATOMS: atom_id res chain seq x y z
N MET A 1 -17.98 0.38 -10.00
CA MET A 1 -18.14 1.41 -8.96
C MET A 1 -18.06 2.76 -9.65
N PRO A 2 -18.89 3.76 -9.28
CA PRO A 2 -18.68 5.13 -9.75
C PRO A 2 -17.30 5.63 -9.29
N GLU A 3 -16.72 6.56 -10.05
CA GLU A 3 -15.52 7.30 -9.66
C GLU A 3 -15.73 7.88 -8.26
N ARG A 4 -14.92 7.43 -7.30
CA ARG A 4 -15.09 7.74 -5.88
C ARG A 4 -13.75 8.13 -5.28
N TRP A 5 -13.70 9.38 -4.83
CA TRP A 5 -12.66 9.91 -3.97
C TRP A 5 -13.30 10.32 -2.64
N LEU A 6 -12.90 9.65 -1.56
CA LEU A 6 -13.25 10.03 -0.20
C LEU A 6 -11.99 10.45 0.55
N GLN A 7 -12.01 11.65 1.12
CA GLN A 7 -10.98 12.12 2.04
C GLN A 7 -11.56 12.18 3.46
N ILE A 8 -10.86 11.56 4.39
CA ILE A 8 -11.15 11.61 5.82
C ILE A 8 -10.08 12.46 6.48
N LYS A 9 -10.50 13.47 7.24
CA LYS A 9 -9.59 14.33 8.01
C LYS A 9 -9.07 13.55 9.22
N GLY A 10 -7.78 13.69 9.49
CA GLY A 10 -7.14 13.12 10.67
C GLY A 10 -7.58 13.78 11.97
N ASP A 11 -7.28 13.10 13.07
CA ASP A 11 -7.53 13.57 14.43
C ASP A 11 -6.95 14.98 14.64
N PRO A 12 -7.76 15.95 15.13
CA PRO A 12 -7.28 17.31 15.40
C PRO A 12 -6.05 17.38 16.32
N SER A 13 -5.93 16.50 17.31
CA SER A 13 -4.81 16.47 18.26
C SER A 13 -3.51 16.06 17.59
N ILE A 14 -3.55 15.16 16.61
CA ILE A 14 -2.36 14.77 15.83
C ILE A 14 -2.00 15.87 14.85
N ARG A 15 -3.01 16.43 14.13
CA ARG A 15 -2.78 17.51 13.15
C ARG A 15 -2.21 18.79 13.76
N ALA A 16 -2.54 19.09 15.01
CA ALA A 16 -2.02 20.27 15.71
C ALA A 16 -0.49 20.24 15.85
N HIS A 17 0.11 19.05 15.96
CA HIS A 17 1.56 18.86 16.16
C HIS A 17 2.26 18.37 14.88
N LEU A 18 1.61 18.43 13.71
CA LEU A 18 2.15 17.93 12.45
C LEU A 18 3.52 18.56 12.12
N PHE A 19 3.64 19.87 12.32
CA PHE A 19 4.87 20.63 12.03
C PHE A 19 5.96 20.48 13.11
N GLU A 20 5.67 19.75 14.19
CA GLU A 20 6.64 19.42 15.24
C GLU A 20 7.28 18.04 15.02
N GLN A 21 6.81 17.32 14.00
CA GLN A 21 7.27 15.97 13.68
C GLN A 21 8.01 15.97 12.33
N SER A 22 9.02 15.11 12.23
CA SER A 22 9.69 14.78 10.97
C SER A 22 9.57 13.28 10.71
N ARG A 23 9.66 12.89 9.44
CA ARG A 23 9.75 11.48 9.05
C ARG A 23 10.98 10.89 9.72
N ILE A 24 10.76 9.73 10.34
CA ILE A 24 11.85 8.87 10.79
C ILE A 24 11.98 7.78 9.75
N GLU A 25 13.20 7.59 9.25
CA GLU A 25 13.52 6.53 8.31
C GLU A 25 13.21 5.17 8.96
N SER A 26 12.38 4.39 8.27
CA SER A 26 12.06 3.02 8.67
C SER A 26 12.92 2.02 7.90
N LEU A 27 12.84 0.75 8.29
CA LEU A 27 13.57 -0.30 7.59
C LEU A 27 12.97 -0.60 6.23
N PHE A 28 11.67 -0.36 6.06
CA PHE A 28 11.05 -0.37 4.74
C PHE A 28 11.52 0.79 3.88
N ASP A 29 11.88 1.95 4.43
CA ASP A 29 12.41 3.06 3.64
C ASP A 29 13.78 2.70 3.04
N ALA A 30 14.67 2.14 3.86
CA ALA A 30 16.02 1.71 3.44
C ALA A 30 16.02 0.60 2.37
N SER A 31 14.89 -0.08 2.17
CA SER A 31 14.73 -1.19 1.22
C SER A 31 13.42 -1.09 0.45
N ILE A 32 12.96 0.13 0.16
CA ILE A 32 11.61 0.38 -0.35
C ILE A 32 11.35 -0.33 -1.68
N ASP A 33 12.34 -0.31 -2.58
CA ASP A 33 12.26 -0.94 -3.88
C ASP A 33 12.11 -2.46 -3.72
N ARG A 34 12.83 -3.06 -2.77
CA ARG A 34 12.73 -4.49 -2.46
C ARG A 34 11.38 -4.86 -1.85
N VAL A 35 10.85 -4.05 -0.94
CA VAL A 35 9.49 -4.24 -0.40
C VAL A 35 8.47 -4.21 -1.52
N HIS A 36 8.60 -3.26 -2.45
CA HIS A 36 7.69 -3.10 -3.58
C HIS A 36 7.75 -4.28 -4.56
N GLU A 37 8.94 -4.82 -4.84
CA GLU A 37 9.10 -6.06 -5.61
C GLU A 37 8.34 -7.24 -4.97
N ILE A 38 8.47 -7.41 -3.65
CA ILE A 38 7.80 -8.47 -2.90
C ILE A 38 6.29 -8.27 -2.95
N VAL A 39 5.81 -7.05 -2.69
CA VAL A 39 4.37 -6.74 -2.72
C VAL A 39 3.79 -6.94 -4.12
N ARG A 40 4.51 -6.52 -5.17
CA ARG A 40 4.10 -6.78 -6.56
C ARG A 40 3.98 -8.28 -6.81
N ALA A 41 4.96 -9.08 -6.42
CA ALA A 41 4.92 -10.53 -6.58
C ALA A 41 3.75 -11.17 -5.80
N LEU A 42 3.48 -10.71 -4.59
CA LEU A 42 2.34 -11.17 -3.79
C LEU A 42 1.01 -10.89 -4.50
N LEU A 43 0.88 -9.68 -5.05
CA LEU A 43 -0.32 -9.22 -5.75
C LEU A 43 -0.52 -9.90 -7.10
N THR A 44 0.54 -10.20 -7.85
CA THR A 44 0.43 -10.70 -9.24
C THR A 44 0.58 -12.22 -9.37
N ARG A 45 1.34 -12.87 -8.47
CA ARG A 45 1.68 -14.29 -8.59
C ARG A 45 1.20 -15.14 -7.42
N LYS A 46 1.12 -14.58 -6.21
CA LYS A 46 0.82 -15.35 -4.97
C LYS A 46 -0.59 -15.19 -4.44
N GLY A 47 -1.51 -14.66 -5.25
CA GLY A 47 -2.95 -14.60 -4.94
C GLY A 47 -3.35 -13.63 -3.83
N VAL A 48 -2.47 -12.71 -3.42
CA VAL A 48 -2.89 -11.59 -2.57
C VAL A 48 -3.76 -10.66 -3.42
N PHE A 49 -4.99 -10.40 -2.97
CA PHE A 49 -5.88 -9.47 -3.65
C PHE A 49 -5.99 -8.12 -2.94
N HIS A 50 -5.59 -8.06 -1.66
CA HIS A 50 -5.47 -6.82 -0.92
C HIS A 50 -4.15 -6.82 -0.15
N ALA A 51 -3.33 -5.80 -0.38
CA ALA A 51 -2.08 -5.61 0.36
C ALA A 51 -2.09 -4.22 1.00
N LYS A 52 -1.72 -4.14 2.28
CA LYS A 52 -1.48 -2.89 3.01
C LYS A 52 -0.04 -2.86 3.50
N ILE A 53 0.72 -1.90 2.99
CA ILE A 53 2.10 -1.61 3.38
C ILE A 53 2.05 -0.53 4.47
N HIS A 54 2.59 -0.84 5.63
CA HIS A 54 2.76 0.12 6.72
C HIS A 54 4.23 0.54 6.74
N TYR A 55 4.56 1.62 6.02
CA TYR A 55 5.94 2.09 5.85
C TYR A 55 6.55 2.50 7.19
N SER A 56 5.80 3.23 8.01
CA SER A 56 6.31 3.74 9.29
C SER A 56 6.65 2.63 10.30
N SER A 57 5.88 1.53 10.32
CA SER A 57 6.08 0.42 11.26
C SER A 57 6.79 -0.79 10.65
N SER A 58 7.18 -0.72 9.38
CA SER A 58 7.83 -1.82 8.65
C SER A 58 7.04 -3.14 8.73
N GLN A 59 5.74 -3.05 8.42
CA GLN A 59 4.81 -4.17 8.47
C GLN A 59 4.05 -4.30 7.15
N LEU A 60 3.76 -5.53 6.75
CA LEU A 60 2.86 -5.86 5.65
C LEU A 60 1.60 -6.55 6.19
N THR A 61 0.43 -6.21 5.66
CA THR A 61 -0.81 -6.96 5.90
C THR A 61 -1.37 -7.42 4.57
N CYS A 62 -1.64 -8.72 4.44
CA CYS A 62 -2.09 -9.35 3.21
C CYS A 62 -3.42 -10.06 3.41
N TRP A 63 -4.29 -9.97 2.40
CA TRP A 63 -5.47 -10.81 2.28
C TRP A 63 -5.33 -11.65 1.02
N PHE A 64 -5.35 -12.97 1.20
CA PHE A 64 -5.26 -13.94 0.12
C PHE A 64 -6.65 -14.28 -0.41
N ALA A 65 -6.78 -14.45 -1.72
CA ALA A 65 -8.07 -14.75 -2.33
C ALA A 65 -8.60 -16.15 -1.96
N ALA A 66 -7.69 -17.08 -1.66
CA ALA A 66 -8.02 -18.43 -1.24
C ALA A 66 -8.68 -18.47 0.16
N ASP A 67 -8.32 -17.54 1.04
CA ASP A 67 -8.94 -17.39 2.37
C ASP A 67 -9.14 -15.89 2.71
N PRO A 68 -10.14 -15.24 2.10
CA PRO A 68 -10.27 -13.78 2.13
C PRO A 68 -10.70 -13.21 3.49
N PHE A 69 -11.10 -14.06 4.43
CA PHE A 69 -11.55 -13.64 5.76
C PHE A 69 -10.43 -13.70 6.81
N CYS A 70 -9.30 -14.32 6.48
CA CYS A 70 -8.14 -14.48 7.36
C CYS A 70 -6.97 -13.67 6.81
N TYR A 71 -6.79 -12.44 7.31
CA TYR A 71 -5.63 -11.64 6.93
C TYR A 71 -4.37 -12.15 7.63
N GLU A 72 -3.23 -12.05 6.95
CA GLU A 72 -1.92 -12.34 7.51
C GLU A 72 -1.13 -11.04 7.70
N LYS A 73 -0.28 -11.03 8.73
CA LYS A 73 0.60 -9.91 9.06
C LYS A 73 2.04 -10.41 9.06
N PHE A 74 2.90 -9.70 8.36
CA PHE A 74 4.33 -9.98 8.30
C PHE A 74 5.09 -8.76 8.77
N VAL A 75 6.03 -8.96 9.68
CA VAL A 75 6.94 -7.91 10.14
C VAL A 75 8.24 -7.96 9.35
N ARG A 76 9.05 -6.89 9.47
CA ARG A 76 10.24 -6.67 8.65
C ARG A 76 11.15 -7.89 8.50
N GLU A 77 11.52 -8.57 9.57
CA GLU A 77 12.45 -9.70 9.51
C GLU A 77 11.92 -10.78 8.56
N GLU A 78 10.63 -11.11 8.68
CA GLU A 78 9.99 -12.16 7.88
C GLU A 78 9.88 -11.78 6.41
N VAL A 79 9.53 -10.52 6.10
CA VAL A 79 9.31 -10.08 4.71
C VAL A 79 10.60 -10.20 3.88
N PHE A 80 11.76 -9.97 4.50
CA PHE A 80 13.05 -10.01 3.82
C PHE A 80 13.78 -11.36 3.93
N GLU A 81 13.18 -12.36 4.57
CA GLU A 81 13.76 -13.70 4.63
C GLU A 81 13.93 -14.30 3.23
N ALA A 82 15.05 -15.01 3.07
CA ALA A 82 15.26 -15.81 1.87
C ALA A 82 14.13 -16.84 1.74
N GLY A 83 13.51 -16.90 0.56
CA GLY A 83 12.38 -17.79 0.30
C GLY A 83 11.04 -17.31 0.88
N PHE A 84 10.92 -16.06 1.35
CA PHE A 84 9.64 -15.52 1.84
C PHE A 84 8.47 -15.75 0.87
N LEU A 85 8.69 -15.49 -0.43
CA LEU A 85 7.67 -15.70 -1.46
C LEU A 85 7.37 -17.19 -1.73
N ASP A 86 8.32 -18.08 -1.45
CA ASP A 86 8.18 -19.52 -1.70
C ASP A 86 7.25 -20.19 -0.69
N ARG A 87 6.96 -19.50 0.43
CA ARG A 87 5.95 -19.90 1.43
C ARG A 87 4.54 -19.92 0.85
N PHE A 88 4.29 -19.19 -0.24
CA PHE A 88 2.96 -19.01 -0.81
C PHE A 88 2.87 -19.72 -2.17
N PRO A 89 1.79 -20.49 -2.40
CA PRO A 89 1.56 -21.11 -3.70
C PRO A 89 1.31 -20.05 -4.77
N ASP A 90 1.58 -20.40 -6.02
CA ASP A 90 1.09 -19.60 -7.14
C ASP A 90 -0.44 -19.68 -7.18
N ALA A 91 -1.12 -18.55 -7.40
CA ALA A 91 -2.57 -18.46 -7.29
C ALA A 91 -3.18 -17.44 -8.25
N ASP A 92 -4.39 -17.74 -8.74
CA ASP A 92 -5.14 -17.02 -9.78
C ASP A 92 -6.23 -16.09 -9.21
N HIS A 93 -6.03 -15.60 -7.99
CA HIS A 93 -7.03 -14.84 -7.22
C HIS A 93 -8.38 -15.55 -7.07
N ALA A 94 -8.38 -16.89 -6.99
CA ALA A 94 -9.58 -17.73 -6.88
C ALA A 94 -10.57 -17.49 -8.03
N GLY A 95 -10.05 -17.39 -9.25
CA GLY A 95 -10.81 -17.14 -10.49
C GLY A 95 -11.44 -15.75 -10.59
N ARG A 96 -11.12 -14.81 -9.67
CA ARG A 96 -11.57 -13.42 -9.76
C ARG A 96 -10.64 -12.64 -10.67
N ILE A 97 -11.19 -11.72 -11.46
CA ILE A 97 -10.41 -10.89 -12.39
C ILE A 97 -9.99 -9.61 -11.67
N PRO A 98 -8.68 -9.35 -11.48
CA PRO A 98 -8.18 -8.06 -11.02
C PRO A 98 -8.60 -6.90 -11.93
N VAL A 99 -9.02 -5.78 -11.35
CA VAL A 99 -9.32 -4.54 -12.10
C VAL A 99 -8.09 -3.65 -12.28
N ILE A 100 -6.98 -3.99 -11.64
CA ILE A 100 -5.67 -3.32 -11.77
C ILE A 100 -4.70 -4.38 -12.28
N ASP A 101 -4.13 -4.14 -13.46
CA ASP A 101 -3.14 -5.04 -14.07
C ASP A 101 -1.73 -4.84 -13.48
N GLU A 102 -0.81 -5.74 -13.83
CA GLU A 102 0.56 -5.71 -13.31
C GLU A 102 1.33 -4.40 -13.60
N PRO A 103 1.33 -3.85 -14.83
CA PRO A 103 1.92 -2.53 -15.09
C PRO A 103 1.35 -1.42 -14.20
N HIS A 104 0.02 -1.42 -13.99
CA HIS A 104 -0.64 -0.43 -13.14
C HIS A 104 -0.33 -0.64 -11.65
N ILE A 105 -0.12 -1.87 -11.19
CA ILE A 105 0.38 -2.14 -9.83
C ILE A 105 1.75 -1.48 -9.63
N GLY A 106 2.65 -1.60 -10.61
CA GLY A 106 3.95 -0.91 -10.59
C GLY A 106 3.79 0.60 -10.38
N ARG A 107 2.91 1.23 -11.17
CA ARG A 107 2.64 2.68 -11.07
C ARG A 107 2.06 3.11 -9.71
N VAL A 108 1.23 2.27 -9.08
CA VAL A 108 0.72 2.53 -7.71
C VAL A 108 1.86 2.51 -6.71
N LEU A 109 2.76 1.54 -6.82
CA LEU A 109 3.90 1.40 -5.92
C LEU A 109 4.91 2.55 -6.11
N ASP A 110 5.19 2.94 -7.35
CA ASP A 110 6.03 4.12 -7.66
C ASP A 110 5.48 5.39 -7.01
N GLU A 111 4.16 5.58 -7.09
CA GLU A 111 3.49 6.72 -6.49
C GLU A 111 3.51 6.66 -4.95
N PHE A 112 3.34 5.48 -4.36
CA PHE A 112 3.52 5.31 -2.92
C PHE A 112 4.95 5.65 -2.48
N ARG A 113 5.96 5.22 -3.25
CA ARG A 113 7.37 5.54 -3.00
C ARG A 113 7.59 7.06 -3.02
N ARG A 114 7.07 7.73 -4.04
CA ARG A 114 7.14 9.20 -4.16
C ARG A 114 6.51 9.88 -2.94
N LEU A 115 5.24 9.56 -2.63
CA LEU A 115 4.53 10.13 -1.49
C LEU A 115 5.16 9.81 -0.13
N ARG A 116 5.92 8.72 -0.03
CA ARG A 116 6.66 8.35 1.18
C ARG A 116 7.93 9.18 1.37
N LEU A 117 8.66 9.48 0.28
CA LEU A 117 10.03 9.99 0.34
C LEU A 117 10.17 11.46 -0.08
N SER A 118 9.15 12.08 -0.65
CA SER A 118 9.24 13.46 -1.19
C SER A 118 9.17 14.57 -0.14
N ASP A 119 8.66 14.30 1.07
CA ASP A 119 8.47 15.31 2.12
C ASP A 119 8.76 14.70 3.50
N GLU A 120 9.30 15.52 4.41
CA GLU A 120 9.68 15.10 5.77
C GLU A 120 8.56 15.38 6.80
N THR A 121 7.58 16.23 6.49
CA THR A 121 6.45 16.58 7.35
C THR A 121 5.17 15.85 6.95
N VAL A 122 4.77 15.92 5.68
CA VAL A 122 3.55 15.32 5.11
C VAL A 122 3.91 14.18 4.18
N TYR A 123 4.03 12.98 4.75
CA TYR A 123 4.44 11.79 4.02
C TYR A 123 3.46 10.63 4.19
N LEU A 124 3.51 9.70 3.24
CA LEU A 124 2.73 8.46 3.30
C LEU A 124 3.21 7.61 4.50
N ARG A 125 2.28 7.22 5.37
CA ARG A 125 2.52 6.26 6.45
C ARG A 125 2.10 4.86 6.05
N ASN A 126 0.95 4.75 5.41
CA ASN A 126 0.40 3.48 4.96
C ASN A 126 -0.19 3.61 3.56
N GLY A 127 0.13 2.66 2.67
CA GLY A 127 -0.49 2.52 1.36
C GLY A 127 -1.17 1.16 1.25
N ALA A 128 -2.36 1.09 0.68
CA ALA A 128 -3.03 -0.18 0.39
C ALA A 128 -3.64 -0.20 -1.00
N VAL A 129 -3.67 -1.38 -1.60
CA VAL A 129 -4.29 -1.64 -2.90
C VAL A 129 -5.17 -2.88 -2.82
N ASN A 130 -6.38 -2.79 -3.37
CA ASN A 130 -7.31 -3.90 -3.53
C ASN A 130 -7.56 -4.15 -5.02
N LEU A 131 -7.15 -5.31 -5.51
CA LEU A 131 -7.25 -5.69 -6.91
C LEU A 131 -8.67 -6.02 -7.36
N ILE A 132 -9.58 -6.40 -6.45
CA ILE A 132 -10.93 -6.84 -6.83
C ILE A 132 -11.88 -5.66 -6.95
N ASN A 133 -11.88 -4.76 -5.97
CA ASN A 133 -12.73 -3.58 -6.01
C ASN A 133 -12.01 -2.33 -6.56
N GLY A 134 -10.70 -2.42 -6.79
CA GLY A 134 -9.89 -1.35 -7.35
C GLY A 134 -9.66 -0.19 -6.40
N MET A 135 -9.88 -0.36 -5.09
CA MET A 135 -9.67 0.70 -4.11
C MET A 135 -8.19 0.84 -3.75
N ILE A 136 -7.73 2.08 -3.74
CA ILE A 136 -6.40 2.49 -3.28
C ILE A 136 -6.61 3.35 -2.03
N ASN A 137 -5.90 3.02 -0.95
CA ASN A 137 -5.97 3.72 0.33
C ASN A 137 -4.60 4.29 0.67
N MET A 138 -4.56 5.56 1.08
CA MET A 138 -3.34 6.27 1.49
C MET A 138 -3.59 7.01 2.80
N SER A 139 -2.85 6.65 3.85
CA SER A 139 -2.87 7.36 5.13
C SER A 139 -1.55 8.12 5.33
N PHE A 140 -1.63 9.39 5.72
CA PHE A 140 -0.50 10.31 5.82
C PHE A 140 -0.12 10.61 7.28
N SER A 141 1.03 11.26 7.48
CA SER A 141 1.53 11.69 8.80
C SER A 141 0.58 12.60 9.57
N CYS A 142 -0.22 13.41 8.87
CA CYS A 142 -1.26 14.25 9.46
C CYS A 142 -2.53 13.49 9.91
N ASP A 143 -2.47 12.16 9.96
CA ASP A 143 -3.59 11.25 10.23
C ASP A 143 -4.75 11.35 9.19
N GLY A 144 -4.55 12.13 8.14
CA GLY A 144 -5.47 12.19 7.00
C GLY A 144 -5.41 10.90 6.18
N THR A 145 -6.58 10.42 5.74
CA THR A 145 -6.68 9.22 4.90
C THR A 145 -7.48 9.49 3.63
N GLN A 146 -6.99 8.97 2.51
CA GLN A 146 -7.65 9.04 1.20
C GLN A 146 -8.04 7.65 0.73
N TYR A 147 -9.28 7.49 0.26
CA TYR A 147 -9.78 6.30 -0.40
C TYR A 147 -10.19 6.68 -1.82
N ILE A 148 -9.51 6.11 -2.81
CA ILE A 148 -9.64 6.51 -4.22
C ILE A 148 -9.81 5.25 -5.06
N ASP A 149 -10.77 5.22 -5.97
CA ASP A 149 -10.82 4.14 -6.95
C ASP A 149 -9.68 4.26 -7.98
N HIS A 150 -9.22 3.13 -8.51
CA HIS A 150 -8.08 3.06 -9.42
C HIS A 150 -8.21 3.98 -10.65
N ARG A 151 -9.42 4.16 -11.22
CA ARG A 151 -9.59 5.00 -12.42
C ARG A 151 -9.31 6.45 -12.07
N THR A 152 -9.92 6.95 -11.00
CA THR A 152 -9.67 8.29 -10.49
C THR A 152 -8.22 8.47 -10.08
N PHE A 153 -7.62 7.47 -9.43
CA PHE A 153 -6.22 7.50 -9.02
C PHE A 153 -5.28 7.70 -10.22
N PHE A 154 -5.41 6.89 -11.27
CA PHE A 154 -4.56 7.01 -12.46
C PHE A 154 -4.85 8.27 -13.28
N ALA A 155 -6.09 8.76 -13.29
CA ALA A 155 -6.43 10.04 -13.93
C ALA A 155 -5.87 11.27 -13.17
N ARG A 156 -5.39 11.07 -11.93
CA ARG A 156 -4.96 12.14 -11.02
C ARG A 156 -3.55 11.91 -10.46
N LEU A 157 -2.79 10.96 -11.00
CA LEU A 157 -1.48 10.52 -10.47
C LEU A 157 -0.53 11.69 -10.16
N ASP A 158 -0.48 12.69 -11.05
CA ASP A 158 0.42 13.84 -10.91
C ASP A 158 -0.12 14.95 -9.98
N LYS A 159 -1.26 14.74 -9.33
CA LYS A 159 -1.94 15.76 -8.51
C LYS A 159 -1.89 15.48 -7.01
N PHE A 160 -1.21 14.40 -6.59
CA PHE A 160 -1.05 14.08 -5.19
C PHE A 160 0.18 14.83 -4.64
N GLY A 161 -0.02 15.97 -3.98
CA GLY A 161 1.07 16.82 -3.46
C GLY A 161 0.57 18.21 -3.15
#